data_AF-A0A645DUM3-F1
#
_entry.id   AF-A0A645DUM3-F1
#
_cell.length_a   1.000
_cell.length_b   1.000
_cell.length_c   1.000
_cell.angle_alpha   90.00
_cell.angle_beta   90.00
_cell.angle_gamma   90.00
#
_symmetry.space_group_name_H-M   'P 1'
#
loop_
_entity.id
_entity.type
_entity.pdbx_description
1 polymer ?
#
loop_
_entity_poly.entity_id
_entity_poly.type
_entity_poly.pdbx_seq_one_letter_code
_entity_poly.pdbx_strand_id
1 'polypeptide(L)' 'MRVIIDILREQKKTLIMVTHDPHIADFGDKIIRLLDGHITDIEINPKREEYQNEPEIRKTEVKKDA' A
#
# COMPACT_ATOMS: atom_id res chain seq x y z
N MET A 1 0.89 5.71 -5.59
CA MET A 1 0.73 5.29 -4.18
C MET A 1 1.65 4.13 -3.75
N ARG A 2 2.52 3.57 -4.60
CA ARG A 2 3.31 2.36 -4.28
C ARG A 2 4.28 2.53 -3.10
N VAL A 3 5.11 3.58 -3.09
CA VAL A 3 6.15 3.80 -2.06
C VAL A 3 5.61 3.78 -0.63
N ILE A 4 4.50 4.47 -0.36
CA ILE A 4 3.90 4.53 0.99
C ILE A 4 3.38 3.15 1.40
N ILE A 5 2.71 2.45 0.47
CA ILE A 5 2.17 1.11 0.71
C ILE A 5 3.30 0.13 1.01
N ASP A 6 4.40 0.19 0.26
CA ASP A 6 5.56 -0.69 0.43
C ASP A 6 6.20 -0.51 1.82
N ILE A 7 6.44 0.74 2.24
CA ILE A 7 6.98 1.05 3.58
C ILE A 7 6.04 0.55 4.68
N LEU A 8 4.73 0.77 4.54
CA LEU A 8 3.76 0.35 5.57
C LEU A 8 3.67 -1.18 5.66
N ARG A 9 3.79 -1.89 4.53
CA ARG A 9 3.87 -3.35 4.50
C ARG A 9 5.14 -3.87 5.16
N GLU A 10 6.30 -3.28 4.84
CA GLU A 10 7.59 -3.61 5.45
C GLU A 10 7.54 -3.42 6.98
N GLN A 11 6.94 -2.33 7.43
CA GLN A 11 6.79 -2.01 8.85
C GLN A 11 5.61 -2.71 9.53
N LYS A 12 4.87 -3.58 8.82
CA LYS A 12 3.67 -4.29 9.30
C LYS A 12 2.63 -3.36 9.92
N LYS A 13 2.38 -2.23 9.27
CA LYS A 13 1.39 -1.23 9.68
C LYS A 13 0.14 -1.32 8.81
N THR A 14 -1.01 -1.06 9.43
CA THR A 14 -2.30 -0.97 8.73
C THR A 14 -2.55 0.45 8.29
N LEU A 15 -2.83 0.65 6.99
CA LEU A 15 -3.28 1.92 6.44
C LEU A 15 -4.81 1.94 6.36
N ILE A 16 -5.43 2.91 7.02
CA ILE A 16 -6.83 3.29 6.74
C ILE A 16 -6.78 4.62 6.02
N MET A 17 -7.46 4.70 4.88
CA MET A 17 -7.51 5.90 4.05
C MET A 17 -8.96 6.17 3.65
N VAL A 18 -9.30 7.44 3.57
CA VAL A 18 -10.57 7.92 3.04
C VAL A 18 -10.26 8.73 1.79
N THR A 19 -10.94 8.43 0.69
CA THR A 19 -10.77 9.15 -0.57
C THR A 19 -12.09 9.15 -1.34
N HIS A 20 -12.33 10.22 -2.09
CA HIS A 20 -13.39 10.26 -3.09
C HIS A 20 -12.90 9.80 -4.48
N ASP A 21 -11.59 9.65 -4.68
CA ASP A 21 -10.99 9.19 -5.94
C ASP A 21 -10.97 7.66 -6.01
N PRO A 22 -11.70 7.02 -6.95
CA PRO A 22 -11.73 5.57 -7.09
C PRO A 22 -10.38 4.98 -7.48
N HIS A 23 -9.56 5.67 -8.28
CA HIS A 23 -8.24 5.17 -8.66
C HIS A 23 -7.30 5.04 -7.47
N ILE A 24 -7.47 5.91 -6.46
CA ILE A 24 -6.71 5.83 -5.21
C ILE A 24 -7.24 4.68 -4.34
N ALA A 25 -8.56 4.48 -4.30
CA ALA A 25 -9.19 3.39 -3.55
C ALA A 25 -8.75 2.00 -4.06
N ASP A 26 -8.58 1.85 -5.38
CA ASP A 26 -8.12 0.61 -6.03
C ASP A 26 -6.73 0.12 -5.55
N PHE A 27 -5.96 0.97 -4.86
CA PHE A 27 -4.71 0.54 -4.25
C PHE A 27 -4.88 -0.23 -2.94
N GLY A 28 -6.05 -0.16 -2.31
CA GLY A 28 -6.34 -0.85 -1.06
C GLY A 28 -6.56 -2.35 -1.25
N ASP A 29 -6.21 -3.11 -0.23
CA ASP A 29 -6.50 -4.56 -0.17
C ASP A 29 -8.02 -4.80 0.04
N LYS A 30 -8.70 -3.85 0.69
CA LYS A 30 -10.15 -3.81 0.88
C LYS A 30 -10.67 -2.40 0.64
N ILE A 31 -11.76 -2.30 -0.12
CA ILE A 31 -12.46 -1.04 -0.39
C ILE A 31 -13.84 -1.13 0.25
N ILE A 32 -14.16 -0.17 1.12
CA ILE A 32 -15.46 -0.05 1.77
C ILE A 32 -16.10 1.22 1.24
N ARG A 33 -17.22 1.08 0.54
CA ARG A 33 -17.98 2.22 0.00
C ARG A 33 -19.06 2.61 0.99
N LEU A 34 -19.13 3.90 1.29
CA LEU A 34 -20.09 4.49 2.21
C LEU A 34 -21.01 5.44 1.45
N LEU A 35 -22.31 5.38 1.74
CA LEU A 35 -23.30 6.35 1.32
C LEU A 35 -24.20 6.65 2.50
N ASP A 36 -24.35 7.93 2.84
CA ASP A 36 -25.21 8.40 3.95
C ASP A 36 -24.96 7.67 5.29
N GLY A 37 -23.70 7.38 5.59
CA GLY A 37 -23.30 6.69 6.83
C GLY A 37 -23.53 5.16 6.80
N HIS A 38 -24.05 4.62 5.71
CA HIS A 38 -24.25 3.18 5.52
C HIS A 38 -23.19 2.59 4.60
N ILE A 39 -22.74 1.37 4.92
CA ILE A 39 -21.90 0.58 4.01
C ILE A 39 -22.78 0.07 2.89
N THR A 40 -22.47 0.47 1.66
CA THR A 40 -23.20 0.05 0.46
C THR A 40 -22.52 -1.10 -0.26
N ASP A 41 -21.20 -1.21 -0.16
CA ASP A 41 -20.42 -2.23 -0.85
C ASP A 41 -19.08 -2.50 -0.14
N ILE A 42 -18.61 -3.73 -0.25
CA ILE A 42 -17.30 -4.18 0.25
C ILE A 42 -16.64 -5.01 -0.84
N GLU A 43 -15.53 -4.50 -1.34
CA GLU A 43 -14.70 -5.17 -2.34
C GLU A 43 -13.38 -5.61 -1.71
N ILE A 44 -12.98 -6.85 -1.97
CA ILE A 44 -11.69 -7.40 -1.54
C ILE A 44 -10.89 -7.69 -2.80
N ASN A 45 -9.73 -7.04 -2.94
CA ASN A 45 -8.88 -7.21 -4.09
C ASN A 45 -8.05 -8.51 -3.94
N PRO A 46 -8.30 -9.57 -4.75
CA PRO A 46 -7.61 -10.85 -4.61
C PRO A 46 -6.16 -10.81 -5.11
N LYS A 47 -5.77 -9.75 -5.82
CA LYS A 47 -4.52 -9.65 -6.57
C LYS A 47 -3.43 -8.87 -5.84
N ARG A 48 -2.96 -9.27 -4.66
CA ARG A 48 -1.73 -8.67 -4.08
C ARG A 48 -0.83 -9.63 -3.28
N GLU A 49 -0.96 -10.94 -3.47
CA GLU A 49 0.02 -11.92 -2.93
C GLU A 49 1.32 -11.98 -3.76
N GLU A 50 1.31 -11.47 -5.00
CA GLU A 50 2.47 -11.44 -5.90
C GLU A 50 3.11 -10.05 -5.95
N TYR A 51 3.77 -9.63 -4.87
CA TYR A 51 4.86 -8.65 -4.97
C TYR A 51 6.05 -9.20 -4.20
N GLN A 52 6.76 -10.14 -4.84
CA GLN A 52 8.15 -10.39 -4.54
C GLN A 52 8.94 -9.12 -4.86
N ASN A 53 9.14 -8.26 -3.87
CA ASN A 53 10.19 -7.27 -3.92
C ASN A 53 10.99 -7.46 -2.63
N GLU A 54 11.93 -8.40 -2.65
CA GLU A 54 13.13 -8.23 -1.82
C GLU A 54 13.69 -6.85 -2.16
N PRO A 55 13.85 -5.94 -1.19
CA PRO A 55 14.51 -4.69 -1.48
C PRO A 55 15.96 -5.01 -1.85
N GLU A 56 16.37 -4.71 -3.08
CA GLU A 56 17.79 -4.56 -3.38
C GLU A 56 18.30 -3.43 -2.48
N ILE A 57 18.99 -3.82 -1.42
CA ILE A 57 19.72 -2.89 -0.55
C ILE A 57 20.71 -2.18 -1.47
N ARG A 58 20.40 -0.94 -1.84
CA ARG A 58 21.38 -0.04 -2.46
C ARG A 58 22.52 0.07 -1.47
N LYS A 59 23.62 -0.63 -1.74
CA LYS A 59 24.90 -0.44 -1.07
C LYS A 59 25.32 1.00 -1.39
N THR A 60 24.92 1.95 -0.56
CA THR A 60 25.55 3.26 -0.56
C THR A 60 27.01 3.02 -0.23
N GLU A 61 27.84 3.31 -1.22
CA GLU A 61 29.29 3.16 -1.20
C GLU A 61 29.83 3.85 0.06
N VAL A 62 30.32 3.05 1.00
CA VAL A 62 31.27 3.55 1.98
C VAL A 62 32.52 3.87 1.18
N LYS A 63 32.67 5.14 0.79
CA LYS A 63 33.98 5.68 0.44
C LYS A 63 34.86 5.52 1.68
N LYS A 64 35.63 4.44 1.70
CA LYS A 64 36.84 4.33 2.50
C LYS A 64 37.85 5.24 1.84
N ASP A 65 37.87 6.50 2.25
CA ASP A 65 39.04 7.32 2.04
C ASP A 65 40.08 6.84 3.05
N ALA A 66 41.17 6.29 2.50
CA ALA A 66 42.38 5.84 3.18
C ALA A 66 43.31 7.03 3.46
#